data_AF-A0A8S3F9E5-F1
#
_entry.id   AF-A0A8S3F9E5-F1
#
_cell.length_a   1.000
_cell.length_b   1.000
_cell.length_c   1.000
_cell.angle_alpha   90.00
_cell.angle_beta   90.00
_cell.angle_gamma   90.00
#
_symmetry.space_group_name_H-M   'P 1'
#
loop_
_entity.id
_entity.type
_entity.pdbx_description
1 polymer ?
#
loop_
_entity_poly.entity_id
_entity_poly.type
_entity_poly.pdbx_seq_one_letter_code
_entity_poly.pdbx_strand_id
1 'polypeptide(L)'
;KRTEDTSKSNQQIIDSTCYFCPECEQESTNPITPHTFMVMNIQQQIEEVLRSTHQNDLDLSPQTSTESTTSLIDIHNRDVYKNIVHSLRNENHKFFISLTCNIDGTAVYTSNEQRMWTFIACLNELKRSIRFNIEKMIGTNFAIRRKKPSRLIMQQMLNPIVTRLKLLQKPCLYRLPNGFYQMLRVYLIGISNDKPANSIVQNQPEPNALFGCAKCEIAG
;
A
#
# COMPACT_ATOMS: atom_id res chain seq x y z
N LYS A 1 39.62 7.79 -18.30
CA LYS A 1 39.49 6.94 -17.09
C LYS A 1 38.22 7.33 -16.36
N ARG A 2 37.08 6.75 -16.75
CA ARG A 2 35.83 6.82 -15.96
C ARG A 2 35.94 5.67 -14.97
N THR A 3 36.04 6.00 -13.70
CA THR A 3 35.90 5.05 -12.60
C THR A 3 34.53 4.42 -12.69
N GLU A 4 34.50 3.11 -12.92
CA GLU A 4 33.31 2.29 -12.78
C GLU A 4 32.95 2.26 -11.29
N ASP A 5 31.83 2.88 -10.96
CA ASP A 5 31.21 2.81 -9.65
C ASP A 5 30.61 1.40 -9.50
N THR A 6 31.37 0.51 -8.86
CA THR A 6 31.03 -0.90 -8.61
C THR A 6 30.14 -1.08 -7.38
N SER A 7 29.21 -0.16 -7.13
CA SER A 7 28.15 -0.32 -6.15
C SER A 7 26.88 -0.90 -6.80
N LYS A 8 26.99 -2.06 -7.46
CA LYS A 8 25.80 -2.84 -7.84
C LYS A 8 25.16 -3.37 -6.55
N SER A 9 24.17 -2.65 -6.04
CA SER A 9 23.30 -3.15 -4.99
C SER A 9 22.70 -4.48 -5.47
N ASN A 10 22.94 -5.56 -4.74
CA ASN A 10 22.19 -6.81 -4.91
C ASN A 10 20.73 -6.53 -4.55
N GLN A 11 19.97 -6.04 -5.53
CA GLN A 11 18.51 -5.90 -5.45
C GLN A 11 17.93 -7.30 -5.52
N GLN A 12 17.22 -7.69 -4.48
CA GLN A 12 16.50 -8.95 -4.45
C GLN A 12 15.32 -8.85 -5.41
N ILE A 13 15.13 -9.87 -6.26
CA ILE A 13 13.95 -9.96 -7.13
C ILE A 13 12.73 -10.10 -6.23
N ILE A 14 11.77 -9.19 -6.38
CA ILE A 14 10.49 -9.24 -5.67
C ILE A 14 9.57 -10.20 -6.44
N ASP A 15 9.08 -11.22 -5.75
CA ASP A 15 8.13 -12.17 -6.31
C ASP A 15 6.80 -11.49 -6.64
N SER A 16 6.15 -11.96 -7.69
CA SER A 16 4.81 -11.50 -8.08
C SER A 16 3.92 -12.67 -8.44
N THR A 17 2.62 -12.50 -8.24
CA THR A 17 1.59 -13.47 -8.61
C THR A 17 0.68 -12.83 -9.65
N CYS A 18 0.51 -13.51 -10.78
CA CYS A 18 -0.41 -13.09 -11.84
C CYS A 18 -1.78 -13.71 -11.59
N TYR A 19 -2.82 -12.89 -11.54
CA TYR A 19 -4.20 -13.34 -11.38
C TYR A 19 -4.97 -13.13 -12.68
N PHE A 20 -5.84 -14.07 -13.01
CA PHE A 20 -6.76 -13.95 -14.14
C PHE A 20 -8.08 -13.28 -13.72
N CYS A 21 -8.59 -12.40 -14.57
CA CYS A 21 -9.86 -11.69 -14.42
C CYS A 21 -10.89 -12.28 -15.41
N PRO A 22 -11.84 -13.11 -14.96
CA PRO A 22 -12.78 -13.80 -15.86
C PRO A 22 -13.69 -12.85 -16.66
N GLU A 23 -14.13 -11.75 -16.06
CA GLU A 23 -14.99 -10.77 -16.75
C GLU A 23 -14.23 -9.84 -17.69
N CYS A 24 -12.89 -9.78 -17.58
CA CYS A 24 -12.09 -9.03 -18.52
C CYS A 24 -12.12 -9.66 -19.92
N GLU A 25 -12.51 -10.93 -20.05
CA GLU A 25 -12.60 -11.69 -21.31
C GLU A 25 -13.74 -11.18 -22.22
N GLN A 26 -14.84 -10.68 -21.63
CA GLN A 26 -16.00 -10.23 -22.40
C GLN A 26 -15.86 -8.82 -23.00
N GLU A 27 -14.89 -8.03 -22.54
CA GLU A 27 -14.73 -6.62 -22.96
C GLU A 27 -13.77 -6.40 -24.15
N SER A 28 -13.08 -7.42 -24.67
CA SER A 28 -12.10 -7.21 -25.74
C SER A 28 -12.19 -8.19 -26.91
N THR A 29 -12.41 -7.65 -28.10
CA THR A 29 -12.10 -8.29 -29.39
C THR A 29 -10.61 -8.22 -29.75
N ASN A 30 -9.76 -7.65 -28.87
CA ASN A 30 -8.33 -7.42 -29.13
C ASN A 30 -7.44 -8.23 -28.17
N PRO A 31 -6.57 -9.13 -28.68
CA PRO A 31 -5.76 -10.06 -27.88
C PRO A 31 -4.59 -9.42 -27.11
N ILE A 32 -4.46 -8.08 -27.11
CA ILE A 32 -3.29 -7.37 -26.58
C ILE A 32 -3.54 -6.78 -25.18
N THR A 33 -4.78 -6.77 -24.69
CA THR A 33 -5.10 -6.23 -23.35
C THR A 33 -4.99 -7.36 -22.33
N PRO A 34 -4.03 -7.35 -21.40
CA PRO A 34 -3.89 -8.45 -20.45
C PRO A 34 -5.14 -8.54 -19.57
N HIS A 35 -5.82 -9.69 -19.63
CA HIS A 35 -6.93 -10.08 -18.75
C HIS A 35 -6.46 -10.42 -17.34
N THR A 36 -5.35 -9.82 -16.92
CA THR A 36 -4.62 -10.19 -15.73
C THR A 36 -4.24 -8.96 -14.95
N PHE A 37 -4.10 -9.14 -13.65
CA PHE A 37 -3.49 -8.16 -12.78
C PHE A 37 -2.39 -8.84 -11.97
N MET A 38 -1.33 -8.08 -11.73
CA MET A 38 -0.15 -8.58 -11.03
C MET A 38 -0.19 -8.10 -9.60
N VAL A 39 -0.05 -9.02 -8.64
CA VAL A 39 0.11 -8.68 -7.23
C VAL A 39 1.54 -8.96 -6.80
N MET A 40 2.24 -7.92 -6.36
CA MET A 40 3.62 -8.03 -5.88
C MET A 40 3.67 -8.51 -4.43
N ASN A 41 4.75 -9.20 -4.05
CA ASN A 41 4.93 -9.67 -2.69
C ASN A 41 5.18 -8.50 -1.72
N ILE A 42 4.12 -8.12 -1.00
CA ILE A 42 4.11 -7.01 -0.04
C ILE A 42 5.19 -7.19 1.04
N GLN A 43 5.38 -8.42 1.54
CA GLN A 43 6.33 -8.69 2.62
C GLN A 43 7.78 -8.47 2.18
N GLN A 44 8.15 -8.98 1.00
CA GLN A 44 9.50 -8.78 0.45
C GLN A 44 9.78 -7.31 0.16
N GLN A 45 8.79 -6.55 -0.33
CA GLN A 45 8.94 -5.11 -0.53
C GLN A 45 9.15 -4.38 0.79
N ILE A 46 8.38 -4.71 1.84
CA ILE A 46 8.60 -4.14 3.18
C ILE A 46 10.01 -4.45 3.66
N GLU A 47 10.46 -5.71 3.54
CA GLU A 47 11.80 -6.10 3.96
C GLU A 47 12.90 -5.35 3.20
N GLU A 48 12.75 -5.17 1.89
CA GLU A 48 13.71 -4.41 1.08
C GLU A 48 13.74 -2.93 1.44
N VAL A 49 12.58 -2.32 1.70
CA VAL A 49 12.48 -0.94 2.17
C VAL A 49 13.16 -0.80 3.52
N LEU A 50 12.90 -1.71 4.47
CA LEU A 50 13.53 -1.70 5.79
C LEU A 50 15.06 -1.87 5.67
N ARG A 51 15.53 -2.83 4.87
CA ARG A 51 16.95 -3.12 4.68
C ARG A 51 17.73 -1.96 4.06
N SER A 52 17.12 -1.28 3.09
CA SER A 52 17.74 -0.16 2.35
C SER A 52 17.62 1.19 3.06
N THR A 53 16.88 1.27 4.16
CA THR A 53 16.66 2.53 4.89
C THR A 53 17.81 2.77 5.86
N HIS A 54 18.24 4.03 6.01
CA HIS A 54 19.24 4.37 7.00
C HIS A 54 18.66 4.23 8.42
N GLN A 55 19.43 3.71 9.38
CA GLN A 55 18.93 3.42 10.75
C GLN A 55 18.23 4.61 11.41
N ASN A 56 18.74 5.83 11.18
CA ASN A 56 18.16 7.04 11.76
C ASN A 56 16.81 7.45 11.15
N ASP A 57 16.39 6.84 10.04
CA ASP A 57 15.16 7.21 9.33
C ASP A 57 14.00 6.23 9.59
N LEU A 58 14.26 5.15 10.33
CA LEU A 58 13.25 4.23 10.84
C LEU A 58 13.00 4.50 12.33
N ASP A 59 11.77 4.84 12.69
CA ASP A 59 11.37 5.14 14.06
C ASP A 59 10.21 4.25 14.53
N LEU A 60 10.54 3.31 15.41
CA LEU A 60 9.57 2.43 16.08
C LEU A 60 9.23 2.91 17.51
N SER A 61 9.88 3.97 18.00
CA SER A 61 9.68 4.49 19.36
C SER A 61 8.25 4.95 19.68
N PRO A 62 7.43 5.46 18.73
CA PRO A 62 6.05 5.85 19.01
C PRO A 62 5.18 4.72 19.55
N GLN A 63 5.58 3.45 19.29
CA GLN A 63 4.87 2.26 19.75
C GLN A 63 5.13 1.95 21.23
N THR A 64 6.14 2.58 21.82
CA THR A 64 6.50 2.44 23.23
C THR A 64 6.20 3.69 24.05
N SER A 65 5.88 4.80 23.38
CA SER A 65 5.57 6.05 24.06
C SER A 65 4.25 5.94 24.83
N THR A 66 4.30 6.30 26.11
CA THR A 66 3.11 6.48 26.95
C THR A 66 2.62 7.93 26.95
N GLU A 67 3.32 8.83 26.24
CA GLU A 67 3.02 10.25 26.26
C GLU A 67 1.82 10.57 25.35
N SER A 68 0.81 11.18 25.95
CA SER A 68 -0.31 11.74 25.21
C SER A 68 0.07 13.15 24.75
N THR A 69 0.49 13.28 23.49
CA THR A 69 0.62 14.61 22.88
C THR A 69 -0.76 15.11 22.47
N THR A 70 -1.11 16.33 22.89
CA THR A 70 -2.34 17.02 22.46
C THR A 70 -2.23 17.53 21.02
N SER A 71 -1.01 17.76 20.54
CA SER A 71 -0.75 18.22 19.17
C SER A 71 -0.76 17.06 18.18
N LEU A 72 -1.43 17.28 17.04
CA LEU A 72 -1.42 16.37 15.90
C LEU A 72 -0.18 16.66 15.03
N ILE A 73 0.88 15.87 15.20
CA ILE A 73 2.16 16.08 14.50
C ILE A 73 2.28 15.12 13.32
N ASP A 74 2.01 13.83 13.56
CA ASP A 74 2.07 12.79 12.55
C ASP A 74 0.98 11.72 12.74
N ILE A 75 0.94 10.75 11.83
CA ILE A 75 -0.06 9.70 11.79
C ILE A 75 -0.10 8.84 13.07
N HIS A 76 1.02 8.74 13.79
CA HIS A 76 1.13 8.02 15.06
C HIS A 76 0.28 8.62 16.19
N ASN A 77 -0.13 9.89 16.07
CA ASN A 77 -0.96 10.56 17.08
C ASN A 77 -2.45 10.23 16.95
N ARG A 78 -2.88 9.57 15.86
CA ARG A 78 -4.29 9.24 15.58
C ARG A 78 -4.74 8.01 16.37
N ASP A 79 -6.04 7.95 16.66
CA ASP A 79 -6.66 6.91 17.48
C ASP A 79 -6.47 5.51 16.91
N VAL A 80 -6.53 5.35 15.59
CA VAL A 80 -6.31 4.05 14.93
C VAL A 80 -4.93 3.48 15.27
N TYR A 81 -3.88 4.30 15.20
CA TYR A 81 -2.52 3.88 15.55
C TYR A 81 -2.41 3.57 17.05
N LYS A 82 -2.93 4.46 17.90
CA LYS A 82 -2.92 4.30 19.36
C LYS A 82 -3.67 3.04 19.81
N ASN A 83 -4.77 2.70 19.15
CA ASN A 83 -5.52 1.49 19.44
C ASN A 83 -4.69 0.23 19.14
N ILE A 84 -3.92 0.23 18.05
CA ILE A 84 -2.99 -0.88 17.75
C ILE A 84 -1.93 -0.98 18.85
N VAL A 85 -1.26 0.13 19.20
CA VAL A 85 -0.28 0.17 20.30
C VAL A 85 -0.88 -0.38 21.60
N HIS A 86 -2.08 0.05 21.96
CA HIS A 86 -2.77 -0.40 23.17
C HIS A 86 -3.06 -1.90 23.13
N SER A 87 -3.62 -2.40 22.03
CA SER A 87 -3.95 -3.83 21.85
C SER A 87 -2.74 -4.76 21.89
N LEU A 88 -1.55 -4.26 21.52
CA LEU A 88 -0.33 -5.05 21.48
C LEU A 88 0.55 -4.89 22.73
N ARG A 89 0.16 -4.04 23.69
CA ARG A 89 1.04 -3.62 24.80
C ARG A 89 1.61 -4.77 25.63
N ASN A 90 0.83 -5.84 25.81
CA ASN A 90 1.18 -7.02 26.61
C ASN A 90 1.59 -8.23 25.77
N GLU A 91 1.73 -8.06 24.45
CA GLU A 91 2.12 -9.13 23.53
C GLU A 91 3.65 -9.28 23.47
N ASN A 92 4.15 -10.51 23.35
CA ASN A 92 5.58 -10.80 23.16
C ASN A 92 6.14 -10.14 21.88
N HIS A 93 5.29 -9.96 20.86
CA HIS A 93 5.62 -9.33 19.59
C HIS A 93 4.77 -8.08 19.37
N LYS A 94 5.06 -7.06 20.19
CA LYS A 94 4.31 -5.79 20.21
C LYS A 94 4.67 -4.80 19.10
N PHE A 95 5.81 -4.98 18.46
CA PHE A 95 6.27 -4.09 17.40
C PHE A 95 5.53 -4.35 16.08
N PHE A 96 5.27 -3.28 15.35
CA PHE A 96 4.57 -3.34 14.08
C PHE A 96 5.06 -2.26 13.10
N ILE A 97 4.64 -2.38 11.85
CA ILE A 97 4.73 -1.35 10.82
C ILE A 97 3.29 -1.02 10.41
N SER A 98 3.00 0.25 10.17
CA SER A 98 1.72 0.69 9.66
C SER A 98 1.86 1.24 8.26
N LEU A 99 0.84 0.97 7.46
CA LEU A 99 0.76 1.37 6.07
C LEU A 99 -0.35 2.40 5.89
N THR A 100 -0.09 3.37 5.02
CA THR A 100 -1.12 4.19 4.41
C THR A 100 -1.03 4.02 2.92
N CYS A 101 -2.16 3.80 2.25
CA CYS A 101 -2.17 3.56 0.81
C CYS A 101 -3.03 4.54 0.04
N ASN A 102 -2.73 4.61 -1.25
CA ASN A 102 -3.54 5.24 -2.28
C ASN A 102 -3.83 4.19 -3.36
N ILE A 103 -5.02 4.25 -3.92
CA ILE A 103 -5.46 3.49 -5.08
C ILE A 103 -5.92 4.49 -6.13
N ASP A 104 -5.22 4.53 -7.26
CA ASP A 104 -5.51 5.47 -8.35
C ASP A 104 -5.22 4.85 -9.72
N GLY A 105 -5.87 5.39 -10.75
CA GLY A 105 -5.70 5.04 -12.15
C GLY A 105 -4.86 6.07 -12.90
N THR A 106 -3.57 5.81 -13.07
CA THR A 106 -2.63 6.73 -13.74
C THR A 106 -2.59 6.45 -15.25
N ALA A 107 -2.61 7.49 -16.08
CA ALA A 107 -2.45 7.34 -17.53
C ALA A 107 -1.05 6.79 -17.86
N VAL A 108 -0.97 5.72 -18.66
CA VAL A 108 0.31 5.09 -19.04
C VAL A 108 0.96 5.81 -20.23
N TYR A 109 0.13 6.30 -21.14
CA TYR A 109 0.57 7.02 -22.34
C TYR A 109 -0.23 8.30 -22.49
N THR A 110 0.41 9.37 -22.96
CA THR A 110 -0.22 10.67 -23.20
C THR A 110 -1.28 10.64 -24.31
N SER A 111 -1.20 9.66 -25.22
CA SER A 111 -2.05 9.55 -26.41
C SER A 111 -3.07 8.41 -26.37
N ASN A 112 -3.07 7.57 -25.32
CA ASN A 112 -3.94 6.39 -25.25
C ASN A 112 -4.78 6.41 -23.97
N GLU A 113 -6.02 5.94 -24.04
CA GLU A 113 -6.96 5.87 -22.91
C GLU A 113 -6.57 4.82 -21.85
N GLN A 114 -5.41 4.16 -22.00
CA GLN A 114 -4.92 3.15 -21.06
C GLN A 114 -4.49 3.77 -19.74
N ARG A 115 -5.13 3.30 -18.66
CA ARG A 115 -4.80 3.63 -17.28
C ARG A 115 -4.25 2.40 -16.57
N MET A 116 -3.19 2.62 -15.81
CA MET A 116 -2.65 1.66 -14.87
C MET A 116 -3.23 1.95 -13.50
N TRP A 117 -4.06 1.02 -13.02
CA TRP A 117 -4.58 1.08 -11.66
C TRP A 117 -3.55 0.49 -10.71
N THR A 118 -3.13 1.30 -9.75
CA THR A 118 -2.08 0.95 -8.81
C THR A 118 -2.56 1.02 -7.38
N PHE A 119 -2.16 0.04 -6.58
CA PHE A 119 -2.17 0.17 -5.13
C PHE A 119 -0.76 0.52 -4.69
N ILE A 120 -0.58 1.69 -4.11
CA ILE A 120 0.71 2.15 -3.62
C ILE A 120 0.58 2.46 -2.13
N ALA A 121 1.45 1.90 -1.31
CA ALA A 121 1.49 2.13 0.13
C ALA A 121 2.83 2.71 0.58
N CYS A 122 2.81 3.50 1.64
CA CYS A 122 3.99 3.97 2.35
C CYS A 122 4.03 3.44 3.78
N LEU A 123 5.24 3.27 4.31
CA LEU A 123 5.49 2.85 5.69
C LEU A 123 5.52 4.11 6.58
N ASN A 124 4.68 4.14 7.61
CA ASN A 124 4.54 5.32 8.46
C ASN A 124 5.68 5.50 9.46
N GLU A 125 6.35 4.41 9.81
CA GLU A 125 7.50 4.40 10.71
C GLU A 125 8.77 4.95 10.04
N LEU A 126 8.73 5.24 8.74
CA LEU A 126 9.76 6.03 8.07
C LEU A 126 9.59 7.52 8.37
N LYS A 127 10.70 8.25 8.48
CA LYS A 127 10.69 9.71 8.54
C LYS A 127 9.88 10.30 7.39
N ARG A 128 9.08 11.32 7.70
CA ARG A 128 8.21 12.01 6.74
C ARG A 128 8.95 12.49 5.48
N SER A 129 10.21 12.91 5.62
CA SER A 129 11.03 13.41 4.51
C SER A 129 11.39 12.37 3.46
N ILE A 130 11.35 11.07 3.78
CA ILE A 130 11.70 9.98 2.85
C ILE A 130 10.53 9.03 2.55
N ARG A 131 9.45 9.12 3.32
CA ARG A 131 8.29 8.19 3.28
C ARG A 131 7.65 8.08 1.89
N PHE A 132 7.73 9.14 1.09
CA PHE A 132 7.12 9.23 -0.24
C PHE A 132 8.14 9.15 -1.37
N ASN A 133 9.41 8.85 -1.08
CA ASN A 133 10.36 8.57 -2.12
C ASN A 133 9.99 7.25 -2.82
N ILE A 134 10.13 7.20 -4.14
CA ILE A 134 9.64 6.08 -4.96
C ILE A 134 10.27 4.74 -4.54
N GLU A 135 11.53 4.75 -4.12
CA GLU A 135 12.27 3.58 -3.63
C GLU A 135 11.82 3.09 -2.24
N LYS A 136 11.01 3.88 -1.53
CA LYS A 136 10.45 3.56 -0.20
C LYS A 136 8.96 3.23 -0.25
N MET A 137 8.33 3.35 -1.41
CA MET A 137 6.93 3.00 -1.62
C MET A 137 6.78 1.51 -1.98
N ILE A 138 5.70 0.91 -1.51
CA ILE A 138 5.30 -0.46 -1.83
C ILE A 138 4.26 -0.40 -2.95
N GLY A 139 4.56 -0.99 -4.10
CA GLY A 139 3.59 -1.18 -5.18
C GLY A 139 3.02 -2.59 -5.10
N THR A 140 1.73 -2.76 -4.81
CA THR A 140 1.17 -4.10 -4.55
C THR A 140 0.32 -4.65 -5.68
N ASN A 141 -0.29 -3.82 -6.53
CA ASN A 141 -1.12 -4.29 -7.63
C ASN A 141 -0.98 -3.39 -8.85
N PHE A 142 -0.85 -4.00 -10.03
CA PHE A 142 -0.83 -3.34 -11.32
C PHE A 142 -1.85 -4.00 -12.26
N ALA A 143 -2.83 -3.22 -12.70
CA ALA A 143 -3.73 -3.62 -13.78
C ALA A 143 -3.77 -2.53 -14.86
N ILE A 144 -3.40 -2.88 -16.09
CA ILE A 144 -3.49 -1.97 -17.24
C ILE A 144 -4.85 -2.17 -17.90
N ARG A 145 -5.69 -1.14 -17.89
CA ARG A 145 -7.03 -1.17 -18.49
C ARG A 145 -7.32 0.10 -19.26
N ARG A 146 -8.08 -0.01 -20.36
CA ARG A 146 -8.59 1.17 -21.09
C ARG A 146 -9.68 1.91 -20.33
N LYS A 147 -10.48 1.18 -19.55
CA LYS A 147 -11.59 1.73 -18.76
C LYS A 147 -11.30 1.63 -17.27
N LYS A 148 -11.88 2.58 -16.52
CA LYS A 148 -12.05 2.51 -15.07
C LYS A 148 -12.61 1.12 -14.70
N PRO A 149 -12.05 0.41 -13.71
CA PRO A 149 -12.54 -0.91 -13.30
C PRO A 149 -13.98 -0.79 -12.82
N SER A 150 -14.79 -1.80 -13.16
CA SER A 150 -16.09 -1.97 -12.51
C SER A 150 -15.88 -2.27 -11.01
N ARG A 151 -16.94 -2.12 -10.21
CA ARG A 151 -16.88 -2.44 -8.78
C ARG A 151 -16.47 -3.90 -8.53
N LEU A 152 -16.95 -4.83 -9.36
CA LEU A 152 -16.62 -6.24 -9.29
C LEU A 152 -15.14 -6.50 -9.64
N ILE A 153 -14.62 -5.87 -10.69
CA ILE A 153 -13.20 -6.00 -11.06
C ILE A 153 -12.31 -5.40 -9.96
N MET A 154 -12.68 -4.25 -9.40
CA MET A 154 -11.94 -3.66 -8.28
C MET A 154 -11.93 -4.61 -7.07
N GLN A 155 -13.06 -5.24 -6.75
CA GLN A 155 -13.12 -6.24 -5.69
C GLN A 155 -12.18 -7.43 -5.96
N GLN A 156 -12.17 -7.97 -7.19
CA GLN A 156 -11.27 -9.05 -7.59
C GLN A 156 -9.80 -8.65 -7.45
N MET A 157 -9.45 -7.42 -7.84
CA MET A 157 -8.10 -6.87 -7.70
C MET A 157 -7.68 -6.69 -6.23
N LEU A 158 -8.59 -6.26 -5.36
CA LEU A 158 -8.29 -5.98 -3.95
C LEU A 158 -8.27 -7.23 -3.07
N ASN A 159 -9.06 -8.26 -3.39
CA ASN A 159 -9.16 -9.49 -2.61
C ASN A 159 -7.81 -10.15 -2.26
N PRO A 160 -6.87 -10.37 -3.21
CA PRO A 160 -5.57 -10.95 -2.87
C PRO A 160 -4.72 -10.02 -2.00
N ILE A 161 -4.79 -8.70 -2.20
CA ILE A 161 -4.09 -7.71 -1.37
C ILE A 161 -4.63 -7.74 0.07
N VAL A 162 -5.96 -7.69 0.23
CA VAL A 162 -6.63 -7.75 1.54
C VAL A 162 -6.29 -9.04 2.26
N THR A 163 -6.31 -10.17 1.55
CA THR A 163 -5.93 -11.48 2.10
C THR A 163 -4.48 -11.45 2.59
N ARG A 164 -3.56 -10.92 1.78
CA ARG A 164 -2.15 -10.81 2.16
C ARG A 164 -1.94 -9.89 3.35
N LEU A 165 -2.57 -8.71 3.36
CA LEU A 165 -2.49 -7.76 4.48
C LEU A 165 -3.03 -8.37 5.78
N LYS A 166 -4.13 -9.13 5.74
CA LYS A 166 -4.66 -9.86 6.90
C LYS A 166 -3.65 -10.89 7.43
N LEU A 167 -2.94 -11.60 6.55
CA LEU A 167 -1.89 -12.53 6.96
C LEU A 167 -0.72 -11.81 7.64
N LEU A 168 -0.34 -10.63 7.14
CA LEU A 168 0.76 -9.83 7.71
C LEU A 168 0.44 -9.17 9.06
N GLN A 169 -0.81 -9.21 9.52
CA GLN A 169 -1.16 -8.83 10.89
C GLN A 169 -0.64 -9.85 11.93
N LYS A 170 -0.25 -11.05 11.48
CA LYS A 170 0.48 -12.02 12.31
C LYS A 170 1.96 -11.64 12.34
N PRO A 171 2.67 -11.89 13.45
CA PRO A 171 4.10 -11.61 13.54
C PRO A 171 4.89 -12.30 12.42
N CYS A 172 5.66 -11.52 11.67
CA CYS A 172 6.56 -11.97 10.61
C CYS A 172 7.98 -11.48 10.92
N LEU A 173 9.00 -12.26 10.55
CA LEU A 173 10.39 -11.87 10.74
C LEU A 173 10.84 -10.91 9.62
N TYR A 174 11.42 -9.77 9.98
CA TYR A 174 12.01 -8.81 9.04
C TYR A 174 13.42 -8.45 9.45
N ARG A 175 14.29 -8.22 8.46
CA ARG A 175 15.63 -7.66 8.69
C ARG A 175 15.57 -6.13 8.74
N LEU A 176 16.06 -5.56 9.82
CA LEU A 176 16.13 -4.11 10.04
C LEU A 176 17.40 -3.49 9.44
N PRO A 177 17.49 -2.15 9.32
CA PRO A 177 18.69 -1.45 8.82
C PRO A 177 20.00 -1.82 9.51
N ASN A 178 19.97 -2.00 10.84
CA ASN A 178 21.12 -2.43 11.65
C ASN A 178 21.54 -3.90 11.42
N GLY A 179 20.84 -4.63 10.54
CA GLY A 179 21.11 -6.02 10.22
C GLY A 179 20.48 -7.02 11.19
N PHE A 180 19.88 -6.59 12.29
CA PHE A 180 19.16 -7.47 13.23
C PHE A 180 17.79 -7.87 12.67
N TYR A 181 17.29 -9.01 13.14
CA TYR A 181 15.95 -9.46 12.81
C TYR A 181 14.96 -9.10 13.91
N GLN A 182 13.78 -8.64 13.50
CA GLN A 182 12.70 -8.25 14.40
C GLN A 182 11.39 -8.89 13.93
N MET A 183 10.63 -9.43 14.89
CA MET A 183 9.25 -9.83 14.63
C MET A 183 8.38 -8.59 14.58
N LEU A 184 7.77 -8.33 13.42
CA LEU A 184 6.87 -7.21 13.17
C LEU A 184 5.51 -7.72 12.65
N ARG A 185 4.45 -7.05 13.08
CA ARG A 185 3.13 -7.12 12.44
C ARG A 185 2.97 -5.98 11.45
N VAL A 186 2.06 -6.09 10.48
CA VAL A 186 1.78 -5.02 9.50
C VAL A 186 0.30 -4.68 9.51
N TYR A 187 0.00 -3.39 9.64
CA TYR A 187 -1.38 -2.88 9.68
C TYR A 187 -1.61 -1.80 8.62
N LEU A 188 -2.59 -1.97 7.75
CA LEU A 188 -3.10 -0.87 6.93
C LEU A 188 -4.02 -0.01 7.79
N ILE A 189 -3.64 1.24 8.05
CA ILE A 189 -4.37 2.15 8.97
C ILE A 189 -5.12 3.27 8.25
N GLY A 190 -4.90 3.43 6.95
CA GLY A 190 -5.57 4.46 6.17
C GLY A 190 -5.47 4.24 4.67
N ILE A 191 -6.52 4.66 3.98
CA ILE A 191 -6.58 4.71 2.51
C ILE A 191 -6.97 6.15 2.14
N SER A 192 -6.18 6.76 1.26
CA SER A 192 -6.39 8.12 0.78
C SER A 192 -6.52 8.10 -0.73
N ASN A 193 -7.76 8.11 -1.21
CA ASN A 193 -8.11 8.08 -2.63
C ASN A 193 -8.89 9.34 -3.00
N ASP A 194 -8.85 9.73 -4.27
CA ASP A 194 -9.80 10.71 -4.81
C ASP A 194 -11.24 10.16 -4.73
N LYS A 195 -12.26 11.02 -4.82
CA LYS A 195 -13.65 10.58 -4.69
C LYS A 195 -14.04 9.50 -5.74
N PRO A 196 -13.67 9.64 -7.03
CA PRO A 196 -13.96 8.62 -8.04
C PRO A 196 -13.33 7.25 -7.80
N ALA A 197 -12.09 7.15 -7.31
CA ALA A 197 -11.48 5.87 -6.96
C ALA A 197 -12.04 5.33 -5.65
N ASN A 198 -12.28 6.23 -4.67
CA ASN A 198 -12.88 5.86 -3.39
C ASN A 198 -14.26 5.22 -3.57
N SER A 199 -15.08 5.71 -4.51
CA SER A 199 -16.40 5.13 -4.77
C SER A 199 -16.31 3.69 -5.27
N ILE A 200 -15.33 3.35 -6.11
CA ILE A 200 -15.17 1.96 -6.58
C ILE A 200 -14.64 1.08 -5.44
N VAL A 201 -13.60 1.55 -4.74
CA VAL A 201 -12.92 0.79 -3.68
C VAL A 201 -13.86 0.45 -2.54
N GLN A 202 -14.77 1.37 -2.19
CA GLN A 202 -15.75 1.18 -1.13
C GLN A 202 -17.09 0.60 -1.62
N ASN A 203 -17.20 0.24 -2.90
CA ASN A 203 -18.45 -0.20 -3.52
C ASN A 203 -19.62 0.79 -3.31
N GLN A 204 -19.34 2.08 -3.39
CA GLN A 204 -20.29 3.18 -3.18
C GLN A 204 -20.80 3.76 -4.52
N PRO A 205 -21.93 4.49 -4.52
CA PRO A 205 -22.34 5.34 -5.62
C PRO A 205 -21.21 6.30 -6.03
N GLU A 206 -21.13 6.60 -7.32
CA GLU A 206 -20.12 7.54 -7.81
C GLU A 206 -20.38 8.95 -7.26
N PRO A 207 -19.36 9.82 -7.21
CA PRO A 207 -19.51 11.16 -6.64
C PRO A 207 -20.58 12.03 -7.32
N ASN A 208 -20.98 11.66 -8.54
CA ASN A 208 -22.02 12.32 -9.34
C ASN A 208 -23.43 11.78 -9.04
N ALA A 209 -23.57 10.82 -8.13
CA ALA A 209 -24.87 10.36 -7.65
C ALA A 209 -25.53 11.42 -6.77
N LEU A 210 -26.85 11.31 -6.56
CA LEU A 210 -27.62 12.22 -5.72
C LEU A 210 -26.96 12.43 -4.34
N PHE A 211 -26.37 11.37 -3.76
CA PHE A 211 -25.55 11.42 -2.55
C PHE A 211 -24.12 10.92 -2.86
N GLY A 212 -23.25 11.83 -3.28
CA GLY A 212 -21.88 11.51 -3.70
C GLY A 212 -20.89 11.14 -2.58
N CYS A 213 -21.32 11.18 -1.32
CA CYS A 213 -20.49 10.84 -0.16
C CYS A 213 -21.23 9.91 0.80
N ALA A 214 -20.76 8.67 0.91
CA ALA A 214 -21.31 7.65 1.81
C ALA A 214 -21.14 7.94 3.31
N LYS A 215 -20.41 9.00 3.69
CA LYS A 215 -20.19 9.38 5.09
C LYS A 215 -21.14 10.48 5.57
N CYS A 216 -21.41 11.47 4.72
CA CYS A 216 -22.23 12.61 5.10
C CYS A 216 -23.59 12.64 4.40
N GLU A 217 -23.76 11.87 3.32
CA GLU A 217 -25.03 11.77 2.56
C GLU A 217 -25.62 13.15 2.20
N ILE A 218 -24.77 14.14 1.97
CA ILE A 218 -25.17 15.47 1.53
C ILE A 218 -25.51 15.38 0.05
N ALA A 219 -26.71 15.84 -0.31
CA ALA A 219 -27.13 15.91 -1.70
C ALA A 219 -26.25 16.90 -2.49
N GLY A 220 -25.84 16.50 -3.69
CA GLY A 220 -25.06 17.33 -4.61
C GLY A 220 -25.88 18.41 -5.31
#